data_AF-A0A7S3DZP8-F1
#
_entry.id   AF-A0A7S3DZP8-F1
#
_cell.length_a   1.000
_cell.length_b   1.000
_cell.length_c   1.000
_cell.angle_alpha   90.00
_cell.angle_beta   90.00
_cell.angle_gamma   90.00
#
_symmetry.space_group_name_H-M   'P 1'
#
loop_
_entity.id
_entity.type
_entity.pdbx_description
1 polymer ?
#
loop_
_entity_poly.entity_id
_entity_poly.type
_entity_poly.pdbx_seq_one_letter_code
_entity_poly.pdbx_strand_id
1 'polypeptide(L)'
;SSNVVRTVLQAFLQLPDNAHVYYGPDAYMGANVRELLTSLAELGDDAVAEIHEGHTASSVAACLPRFHYFQEGKCVIHEMFGSDVADVVAAEYADAYVTAHLEVPGEMFRLALLKSRTGFGAVGSTQTILDFINGKVDAAVAAMQEEKDGGGTLTAERIRVILGTEVGMLTSIVESVRDKLRDSGPVAAGIEVEIIIPVSSESVTSVEASGAGAGAGATTDEVLGGAVVLPGPSGGEGCSAEGGCAACPYMKMNTLAAVHRTLDLLEEESESASAHLAAQEPDAYAEDLGDGSESVAARGCRPIVRMQSFQAKGVFPDELVRTVSS
;
A
#
# COMPACT_ATOMS: atom_id res chain seq x y z
N SER A 1 4.33 3.94 -5.89
CA SER A 1 4.91 4.17 -4.54
C SER A 1 6.38 3.77 -4.44
N SER A 2 6.79 2.57 -4.86
CA SER A 2 8.10 1.95 -4.56
C SER A 2 9.38 2.76 -4.87
N ASN A 3 9.42 3.55 -5.93
CA ASN A 3 10.63 4.26 -6.35
C ASN A 3 10.52 5.78 -6.29
N VAL A 4 9.46 6.33 -5.69
CA VAL A 4 9.17 7.78 -5.77
C VAL A 4 10.28 8.63 -5.15
N VAL A 5 10.75 8.27 -3.95
CA VAL A 5 11.77 9.07 -3.24
C VAL A 5 13.08 9.06 -4.02
N ARG A 6 13.51 7.88 -4.49
CA ARG A 6 14.69 7.75 -5.33
C ARG A 6 14.57 8.53 -6.64
N THR A 7 13.39 8.52 -7.26
CA THR A 7 13.11 9.30 -8.48
C THR A 7 13.24 10.81 -8.22
N VAL A 8 12.65 11.29 -7.11
CA VAL A 8 12.69 12.71 -6.73
C VAL A 8 14.12 13.16 -6.44
N LEU A 9 14.87 12.37 -5.67
CA LEU A 9 16.28 12.64 -5.39
C LEU A 9 17.11 12.63 -6.68
N GLN A 10 16.98 11.60 -7.51
CA GLN A 10 17.67 11.55 -8.81
C GLN A 10 17.37 12.79 -9.67
N ALA A 11 16.15 13.33 -9.59
CA ALA A 11 15.75 14.51 -10.34
C ALA A 11 16.51 15.74 -9.84
N PHE A 12 16.61 15.90 -8.52
CA PHE A 12 17.40 16.98 -7.93
C PHE A 12 18.91 16.83 -8.13
N LEU A 13 19.41 15.63 -8.39
CA LEU A 13 20.81 15.39 -8.71
C LEU A 13 21.16 15.69 -10.18
N GLN A 14 20.27 15.36 -11.12
CA GLN A 14 20.58 15.41 -12.56
C GLN A 14 19.99 16.59 -13.31
N LEU A 15 18.91 17.17 -12.80
CA LEU A 15 18.30 18.35 -13.41
C LEU A 15 19.03 19.61 -12.92
N PRO A 16 18.89 20.74 -13.61
CA PRO A 16 19.50 22.00 -13.20
C PRO A 16 19.20 22.35 -11.73
N ASP A 17 20.12 23.06 -11.07
CA ASP A 17 20.02 23.38 -9.63
C ASP A 17 18.75 24.16 -9.26
N ASN A 18 18.16 24.89 -10.21
CA ASN A 18 16.91 25.63 -10.05
C ASN A 18 15.66 24.81 -10.40
N ALA A 19 15.78 23.51 -10.68
CA ALA A 19 14.65 22.65 -11.00
C ALA A 19 13.74 22.47 -9.77
N HIS A 20 12.44 22.43 -10.05
CA HIS A 20 11.37 22.17 -9.09
C HIS A 20 10.65 20.88 -9.48
N VAL A 21 10.28 20.08 -8.49
CA VAL A 21 9.51 18.85 -8.69
C VAL A 21 8.09 19.07 -8.19
N TYR A 22 7.10 18.76 -9.02
CA TYR A 22 5.68 18.81 -8.68
C TYR A 22 5.11 17.40 -8.74
N TYR A 23 4.60 16.90 -7.62
CA TYR A 23 4.07 15.55 -7.47
C TYR A 23 2.54 15.53 -7.33
N GLY A 24 1.89 14.53 -7.94
CA GLY A 24 0.46 14.27 -7.81
C GLY A 24 0.05 12.97 -8.50
N PRO A 25 -1.26 12.61 -8.50
CA PRO A 25 -2.37 13.39 -7.94
C PRO A 25 -2.62 13.13 -6.45
N ASP A 26 -1.90 12.20 -5.81
CA ASP A 26 -2.18 11.80 -4.42
C ASP A 26 -1.51 12.75 -3.42
N ALA A 27 -2.34 13.50 -2.69
CA ALA A 27 -1.90 14.49 -1.71
C ALA A 27 -1.25 13.85 -0.46
N TYR A 28 -1.71 12.68 -0.03
CA TYR A 28 -1.10 11.98 1.10
C TYR A 28 0.29 11.48 0.73
N MET A 29 0.43 10.83 -0.42
CA MET A 29 1.73 10.38 -0.89
C MET A 29 2.68 11.57 -1.11
N GLY A 30 2.19 12.70 -1.62
CA GLY A 30 2.98 13.93 -1.72
C GLY A 30 3.47 14.44 -0.36
N ALA A 31 2.57 14.51 0.63
CA ALA A 31 2.92 14.90 2.00
C ALA A 31 3.90 13.90 2.66
N ASN A 32 3.69 12.60 2.47
CA ASN A 32 4.53 11.54 3.03
C ASN A 32 5.92 11.52 2.39
N VAL A 33 6.04 11.81 1.08
CA VAL A 33 7.36 12.01 0.44
C VAL A 33 8.08 13.22 1.04
N ARG A 34 7.37 14.32 1.30
CA ARG A 34 7.97 15.49 1.97
C ARG A 34 8.43 15.16 3.39
N GLU A 35 7.64 14.41 4.15
CA GLU A 35 8.00 13.93 5.49
C GLU A 35 9.23 13.02 5.45
N LEU A 36 9.31 12.08 4.48
CA LEU A 36 10.47 11.23 4.28
C LEU A 36 11.73 12.03 3.96
N LEU A 37 11.66 13.00 3.04
CA LEU A 37 12.78 13.87 2.73
C LEU A 37 13.22 14.67 3.97
N THR A 38 12.27 15.13 4.79
CA THR A 38 12.56 15.84 6.05
C THR A 38 13.28 14.90 7.04
N SER A 39 12.76 13.69 7.23
CA SER A 39 13.39 12.69 8.10
C SER A 39 14.80 12.31 7.62
N LEU A 40 15.02 12.18 6.31
CA LEU A 40 16.34 11.88 5.75
C LEU A 40 17.35 13.01 5.98
N ALA A 41 16.89 14.26 5.91
CA ALA A 41 17.72 15.41 6.25
C ALA A 41 18.12 15.45 7.75
N GLU A 42 17.34 14.83 8.62
CA GLU A 42 17.61 14.76 10.07
C GLU A 42 18.45 13.55 10.49
N LEU A 43 18.23 12.38 9.86
CA LEU A 43 18.88 11.11 10.23
C LEU A 43 20.36 11.04 9.86
N GLY A 44 20.81 11.86 8.90
CA GLY A 44 22.22 11.96 8.51
C GLY A 44 22.58 11.20 7.23
N ASP A 45 23.84 11.33 6.80
CA ASP A 45 24.30 10.91 5.47
C ASP A 45 24.22 9.40 5.25
N ASP A 46 24.42 8.58 6.29
CA ASP A 46 24.35 7.11 6.17
C ASP A 46 22.93 6.66 5.74
N ALA A 47 21.90 7.22 6.37
CA ALA A 47 20.50 6.93 6.02
C ALA A 47 20.13 7.44 4.61
N VAL A 48 20.74 8.56 4.18
CA VAL A 48 20.54 9.08 2.81
C VAL A 48 21.21 8.16 1.79
N ALA A 49 22.42 7.68 2.07
CA ALA A 49 23.18 6.83 1.17
C ALA A 49 22.49 5.48 0.89
N GLU A 50 21.75 4.93 1.87
CA GLU A 50 20.92 3.73 1.67
C GLU A 50 19.84 3.91 0.59
N ILE A 51 19.35 5.14 0.40
CA ILE A 51 18.31 5.45 -0.59
C ILE A 51 18.92 5.97 -1.90
N HIS A 52 19.92 6.85 -1.79
CA HIS A 52 20.51 7.52 -2.93
C HIS A 52 21.95 7.98 -2.65
N GLU A 53 22.94 7.27 -3.20
CA GLU A 53 24.38 7.53 -3.01
C GLU A 53 24.85 8.95 -3.40
N GLY A 54 24.18 9.58 -4.37
CA GLY A 54 24.51 10.94 -4.83
C GLY A 54 24.04 12.09 -3.93
N HIS A 55 23.44 11.81 -2.77
CA HIS A 55 22.92 12.82 -1.86
C HIS A 55 23.50 12.70 -0.45
N THR A 56 23.59 13.85 0.21
CA THR A 56 23.83 14.01 1.65
C THR A 56 22.59 14.57 2.33
N ALA A 57 22.51 14.48 3.66
CA ALA A 57 21.44 15.09 4.45
C ALA A 57 21.29 16.59 4.18
N SER A 58 22.41 17.30 4.02
CA SER A 58 22.41 18.73 3.66
C SER A 58 21.85 18.99 2.26
N SER A 59 22.18 18.14 1.28
CA SER A 59 21.63 18.25 -0.07
C SER A 59 20.13 17.94 -0.11
N VAL A 60 19.67 16.96 0.67
CA VAL A 60 18.24 16.63 0.80
C VAL A 60 17.48 17.79 1.43
N ALA A 61 18.03 18.41 2.47
CA ALA A 61 17.45 19.61 3.08
C ALA A 61 17.28 20.75 2.05
N ALA A 62 18.25 20.93 1.15
CA ALA A 62 18.19 21.92 0.07
C ALA A 62 17.16 21.58 -1.04
N CYS A 63 16.68 20.33 -1.10
CA CYS A 63 15.62 19.90 -2.02
C CYS A 63 14.22 20.23 -1.49
N LEU A 64 14.01 20.26 -0.16
CA LEU A 64 12.69 20.47 0.46
C LEU A 64 11.93 21.73 -0.01
N PRO A 65 12.58 22.91 -0.19
CA PRO A 65 11.89 24.09 -0.71
C PRO A 65 11.49 23.97 -2.20
N ARG A 66 12.08 23.03 -2.93
CA ARG A 66 11.87 22.82 -4.37
C ARG A 66 10.97 21.64 -4.69
N PHE A 67 10.61 20.84 -3.67
CA PHE A 67 9.64 19.77 -3.78
C PHE A 67 8.23 20.28 -3.43
N HIS A 68 7.34 20.17 -4.40
CA HIS A 68 5.95 20.57 -4.33
C HIS A 68 5.05 19.37 -4.62
N TYR A 69 3.85 19.39 -4.07
CA TYR A 69 2.82 18.41 -4.39
C TYR A 69 1.45 19.08 -4.42
N PHE A 70 0.53 18.51 -5.19
CA PHE A 70 -0.84 18.96 -5.22
C PHE A 70 -1.54 18.54 -3.92
N GLN A 71 -2.20 19.50 -3.27
CA GLN A 71 -2.88 19.28 -1.99
C GLN A 71 -4.29 18.70 -2.16
N GLU A 72 -4.75 18.60 -3.41
CA GLU A 72 -6.05 18.06 -3.79
C GLU A 72 -5.85 16.76 -4.57
N GLY A 73 -6.70 15.77 -4.28
CA GLY A 73 -6.60 14.42 -4.83
C GLY A 73 -6.14 13.44 -3.76
N LYS A 74 -6.98 12.44 -3.46
CA LYS A 74 -6.72 11.43 -2.44
C LYS A 74 -7.26 10.09 -2.92
N CYS A 75 -6.57 9.01 -2.58
CA CYS A 75 -7.15 7.68 -2.72
C CYS A 75 -8.26 7.47 -1.68
N VAL A 76 -9.51 7.32 -2.12
CA VAL A 76 -10.68 7.11 -1.24
C VAL A 76 -10.52 5.89 -0.32
N ILE A 77 -9.76 4.88 -0.77
CA ILE A 77 -9.52 3.66 0.00
C ILE A 77 -8.57 3.92 1.16
N HIS A 78 -7.54 4.74 0.95
CA HIS A 78 -6.56 5.03 1.98
C HIS A 78 -7.05 6.08 3.00
N GLU A 79 -8.04 6.92 2.66
CA GLU A 79 -8.66 7.86 3.63
C GLU A 79 -9.14 7.18 4.92
N MET A 80 -9.54 5.90 4.85
CA MET A 80 -10.09 5.13 5.97
C MET A 80 -9.10 4.89 7.13
N PHE A 81 -7.80 5.14 6.93
CA PHE A 81 -6.75 4.97 7.95
C PHE A 81 -6.40 6.28 8.67
N GLY A 82 -7.40 7.13 8.91
CA GLY A 82 -7.23 8.47 9.52
C GLY A 82 -6.73 8.47 10.97
N SER A 83 -6.72 9.66 11.59
CA SER A 83 -6.17 9.91 12.94
C SER A 83 -6.65 8.93 14.00
N ASP A 84 -7.95 8.63 14.03
CA ASP A 84 -8.55 7.80 15.08
C ASP A 84 -8.01 6.38 15.06
N VAL A 85 -7.72 5.87 13.86
CA VAL A 85 -7.12 4.56 13.66
C VAL A 85 -5.67 4.55 14.15
N ALA A 86 -4.90 5.59 13.82
CA ALA A 86 -3.52 5.72 14.26
C ALA A 86 -3.42 5.84 15.79
N ASP A 87 -4.34 6.57 16.43
CA ASP A 87 -4.39 6.73 17.88
C ASP A 87 -4.70 5.41 18.59
N VAL A 88 -5.67 4.62 18.09
CA VAL A 88 -5.95 3.28 18.62
C VAL A 88 -4.76 2.35 18.44
N VAL A 89 -4.09 2.37 17.28
CA VAL A 89 -2.88 1.56 17.05
C VAL A 89 -1.77 1.95 18.02
N ALA A 90 -1.56 3.24 18.24
CA ALA A 90 -0.55 3.72 19.18
C ALA A 90 -0.86 3.34 20.64
N ALA A 91 -2.13 3.37 21.03
CA ALA A 91 -2.57 3.10 22.40
C ALA A 91 -2.65 1.60 22.72
N GLU A 92 -3.22 0.79 21.83
CA GLU A 92 -3.56 -0.61 22.10
C GLU A 92 -2.54 -1.61 21.53
N TYR A 93 -1.73 -1.20 20.55
CA TYR A 93 -0.77 -2.05 19.85
C TYR A 93 0.66 -1.48 19.89
N ALA A 94 1.06 -1.00 21.07
CA ALA A 94 2.39 -0.42 21.30
C ALA A 94 3.53 -1.42 21.03
N ASP A 95 3.33 -2.70 21.35
CA ASP A 95 4.26 -3.82 21.16
C ASP A 95 4.28 -4.38 19.73
N ALA A 96 3.28 -4.06 18.91
CA ALA A 96 3.18 -4.57 17.55
C ALA A 96 4.14 -3.86 16.58
N TYR A 97 4.59 -4.59 15.57
CA TYR A 97 5.21 -4.01 14.39
C TYR A 97 4.18 -3.19 13.61
N VAL A 98 4.56 -2.01 13.12
CA VAL A 98 3.63 -1.13 12.38
C VAL A 98 4.13 -0.88 10.96
N THR A 99 3.32 -1.24 9.97
CA THR A 99 3.63 -1.03 8.56
C THR A 99 2.65 -0.06 7.93
N ALA A 100 3.12 0.74 6.97
CA ALA A 100 2.27 1.72 6.28
C ALA A 100 2.66 1.88 4.80
N HIS A 101 1.65 1.87 3.92
CA HIS A 101 1.83 2.23 2.52
C HIS A 101 2.01 3.75 2.37
N LEU A 102 2.74 4.17 1.33
CA LEU A 102 3.00 5.60 1.08
C LEU A 102 1.76 6.47 0.88
N GLU A 103 0.61 5.88 0.57
CA GLU A 103 -0.65 6.58 0.29
C GLU A 103 -1.58 6.67 1.51
N VAL A 104 -1.21 6.08 2.67
CA VAL A 104 -2.04 6.22 3.89
C VAL A 104 -1.97 7.64 4.47
N PRO A 105 -2.98 8.05 5.27
CA PRO A 105 -3.00 9.35 5.93
C PRO A 105 -1.76 9.56 6.79
N GLY A 106 -1.37 10.83 6.93
CA GLY A 106 -0.08 11.23 7.49
C GLY A 106 0.15 10.73 8.92
N GLU A 107 -0.91 10.58 9.71
CA GLU A 107 -0.85 10.09 11.09
C GLU A 107 -0.38 8.64 11.16
N MET A 108 -1.01 7.73 10.40
CA MET A 108 -0.62 6.33 10.33
C MET A 108 0.76 6.16 9.69
N PHE A 109 1.06 6.95 8.65
CA PHE A 109 2.38 6.98 8.02
C PHE A 109 3.46 7.40 9.02
N ARG A 110 3.23 8.48 9.77
CA ARG A 110 4.16 9.00 10.76
C ARG A 110 4.37 8.02 11.91
N LEU A 111 3.32 7.33 12.37
CA LEU A 111 3.44 6.28 13.38
C LEU A 111 4.37 5.15 12.91
N ALA A 112 4.17 4.65 11.70
CA ALA A 112 5.03 3.61 11.11
C ALA A 112 6.47 4.10 10.88
N LEU A 113 6.64 5.35 10.43
CA LEU A 113 7.96 5.97 10.25
C LEU A 113 8.70 6.16 11.57
N LEU A 114 8.00 6.55 12.64
CA LEU A 114 8.61 6.66 13.97
C LEU A 114 9.02 5.29 14.50
N LYS A 115 8.18 4.26 14.33
CA LYS A 115 8.54 2.88 14.73
C LYS A 115 9.66 2.28 13.87
N SER A 116 9.80 2.68 12.60
CA SER A 116 10.87 2.16 11.74
C SER A 116 12.27 2.56 12.24
N ARG A 117 12.40 3.72 12.90
CA ARG A 117 13.64 4.19 13.52
C ARG A 117 14.16 3.26 14.62
N THR A 118 13.30 2.47 15.24
CA THR A 118 13.67 1.47 16.27
C THR A 118 13.59 0.04 15.75
N GLY A 119 13.39 -0.16 14.45
CA GLY A 119 13.22 -1.47 13.83
C GLY A 119 11.85 -2.11 14.07
N PHE A 120 10.89 -1.37 14.63
CA PHE A 120 9.51 -1.81 14.91
C PHE A 120 8.51 -1.37 13.83
N GLY A 121 8.96 -0.86 12.69
CA GLY A 121 8.06 -0.47 11.62
C GLY A 121 8.70 -0.38 10.24
N ALA A 122 7.85 -0.25 9.22
CA ALA A 122 8.27 -0.08 7.84
C ALA A 122 7.28 0.82 7.08
N VAL A 123 7.83 1.69 6.23
CA VAL A 123 7.04 2.54 5.32
C VAL A 123 7.51 2.33 3.90
N GLY A 124 6.59 2.20 2.95
CA GLY A 124 6.98 2.01 1.56
C GLY A 124 5.88 1.46 0.66
N SER A 125 6.30 0.64 -0.30
CA SER A 125 5.38 -0.07 -1.19
C SER A 125 4.90 -1.39 -0.57
N THR A 126 3.91 -2.00 -1.22
CA THR A 126 3.51 -3.40 -1.00
C THR A 126 4.68 -4.35 -0.76
N GLN A 127 5.67 -4.31 -1.64
CA GLN A 127 6.81 -5.21 -1.58
C GLN A 127 7.66 -4.93 -0.33
N THR A 128 7.87 -3.65 -0.02
CA THR A 128 8.61 -3.22 1.18
C THR A 128 7.97 -3.76 2.47
N ILE A 129 6.64 -3.71 2.54
CA ILE A 129 5.87 -4.24 3.67
C ILE A 129 6.05 -5.77 3.77
N LEU A 130 5.91 -6.47 2.64
CA LEU A 130 6.08 -7.92 2.58
C LEU A 130 7.50 -8.36 3.00
N ASP A 131 8.53 -7.71 2.46
CA ASP A 131 9.93 -8.00 2.77
C ASP A 131 10.24 -7.77 4.25
N PHE A 132 9.69 -6.70 4.84
CA PHE A 132 9.84 -6.42 6.26
C PHE A 132 9.22 -7.52 7.13
N ILE A 133 7.99 -7.95 6.84
CA ILE A 133 7.31 -9.02 7.58
C ILE A 133 8.12 -10.33 7.48
N ASN A 134 8.54 -10.69 6.28
CA ASN A 134 9.37 -11.87 6.03
C ASN A 134 10.70 -11.80 6.82
N GLY A 135 11.34 -10.64 6.87
CA GLY A 135 12.56 -10.44 7.65
C GLY A 135 12.35 -10.60 9.16
N LYS A 136 11.18 -10.22 9.70
CA LYS A 136 10.84 -10.48 11.11
C LYS A 136 10.59 -11.95 11.40
N VAL A 137 9.96 -12.66 10.47
CA VAL A 137 9.81 -14.12 10.58
C VAL A 137 11.18 -14.81 10.54
N ASP A 138 12.08 -14.38 9.65
CA ASP A 138 13.45 -14.93 9.59
C ASP A 138 14.23 -14.72 10.88
N ALA A 139 14.13 -13.53 11.46
CA ALA A 139 14.78 -13.22 12.73
C ALA A 139 14.27 -14.10 13.88
N ALA A 140 12.94 -14.31 13.95
CA ALA A 140 12.33 -15.21 14.94
C ALA A 140 12.74 -16.67 14.73
N VAL A 141 12.77 -17.15 13.48
CA VAL A 141 13.24 -18.51 13.15
C VAL A 141 14.70 -18.69 13.54
N ALA A 142 15.55 -17.70 13.26
CA ALA A 142 16.97 -17.74 13.64
C ALA A 142 17.15 -17.77 15.16
N ALA A 143 16.41 -16.93 15.91
CA ALA A 143 16.44 -16.94 17.37
C ALA A 143 16.00 -18.29 17.95
N MET A 144 14.91 -18.86 17.43
CA MET A 144 14.43 -20.19 17.84
C MET A 144 15.43 -21.30 17.52
N GLN A 145 16.13 -21.20 16.39
CA GLN A 145 17.18 -22.15 16.02
C GLN A 145 18.38 -22.06 16.99
N GLU A 146 18.81 -20.85 17.35
CA GLU A 146 19.88 -20.63 18.33
C GLU A 146 19.51 -21.16 19.72
N GLU A 147 18.27 -20.93 20.18
CA GLU A 147 17.78 -21.49 21.45
C GLU A 147 17.77 -23.01 21.45
N LYS A 148 17.32 -23.61 20.34
CA LYS A 148 17.30 -25.07 20.16
C LYS A 148 18.71 -25.66 20.20
N ASP A 149 19.66 -25.04 19.49
CA ASP A 149 21.05 -25.50 19.43
C ASP A 149 21.77 -25.29 20.76
N GLY A 150 21.38 -24.26 21.52
CA GLY A 150 21.82 -24.01 22.90
C GLY A 150 21.21 -24.94 23.96
N GLY A 151 20.31 -25.86 23.58
CA GLY A 151 19.62 -26.75 24.51
C GLY A 151 18.56 -26.07 25.38
N GLY A 152 18.11 -24.87 24.98
CA GLY A 152 17.06 -24.11 25.63
C GLY A 152 15.67 -24.72 25.43
N THR A 153 14.71 -24.25 26.23
CA THR A 153 13.30 -24.59 26.01
C THR A 153 12.73 -23.60 25.02
N LEU A 154 12.29 -24.09 23.86
CA LEU A 154 11.63 -23.28 22.84
C LEU A 154 10.39 -22.61 23.43
N THR A 155 10.42 -21.28 23.54
CA THR A 155 9.24 -20.50 23.92
C THR A 155 8.45 -20.11 22.70
N ALA A 156 7.11 -20.14 22.80
CA ALA A 156 6.27 -19.68 21.71
C ALA A 156 6.46 -18.16 21.52
N GLU A 157 6.74 -17.74 20.29
CA GLU A 157 6.92 -16.34 19.91
C GLU A 157 5.71 -15.89 19.10
N ARG A 158 5.11 -14.74 19.47
CA ARG A 158 3.99 -14.15 18.73
C ARG A 158 4.41 -12.82 18.13
N ILE A 159 4.41 -12.75 16.80
CA ILE A 159 4.75 -11.56 16.01
C ILE A 159 3.44 -10.88 15.63
N ARG A 160 3.16 -9.70 16.20
CA ARG A 160 2.00 -8.88 15.84
C ARG A 160 2.39 -7.83 14.82
N VAL A 161 1.66 -7.75 13.71
CA VAL A 161 1.92 -6.79 12.64
C VAL A 161 0.65 -6.02 12.30
N ILE A 162 0.69 -4.70 12.43
CA ILE A 162 -0.33 -3.80 11.93
C ILE A 162 -0.08 -3.53 10.44
N LEU A 163 -1.11 -3.76 9.62
CA LEU A 163 -1.06 -3.63 8.18
C LEU A 163 -1.77 -2.33 7.72
N GLY A 164 -1.02 -1.24 7.53
CA GLY A 164 -1.53 0.02 7.01
C GLY A 164 -1.56 0.08 5.48
N THR A 165 -2.36 -0.77 4.83
CA THR A 165 -2.50 -0.85 3.36
C THR A 165 -3.80 -1.59 2.97
N GLU A 166 -4.16 -1.59 1.69
CA GLU A 166 -5.34 -2.31 1.16
C GLU A 166 -5.31 -3.82 1.48
N VAL A 167 -6.49 -4.38 1.78
CA VAL A 167 -6.70 -5.82 2.08
C VAL A 167 -6.37 -6.74 0.89
N GLY A 168 -6.33 -6.22 -0.35
CA GLY A 168 -5.99 -7.00 -1.54
C GLY A 168 -4.67 -7.76 -1.45
N MET A 169 -3.74 -7.32 -0.60
CA MET A 169 -2.42 -7.94 -0.41
C MET A 169 -2.37 -8.96 0.73
N LEU A 170 -3.42 -9.02 1.56
CA LEU A 170 -3.47 -9.90 2.73
C LEU A 170 -3.21 -11.34 2.33
N THR A 171 -3.83 -11.82 1.25
CA THR A 171 -3.65 -13.17 0.75
C THR A 171 -2.19 -13.44 0.42
N SER A 172 -1.54 -12.57 -0.36
CA SER A 172 -0.13 -12.74 -0.74
C SER A 172 0.82 -12.69 0.46
N ILE A 173 0.55 -11.82 1.44
CA ILE A 173 1.33 -11.75 2.69
C ILE A 173 1.15 -13.04 3.50
N VAL A 174 -0.09 -13.48 3.69
CA VAL A 174 -0.41 -14.71 4.44
C VAL A 174 0.20 -15.93 3.77
N GLU A 175 0.12 -16.05 2.44
CA GLU A 175 0.74 -17.13 1.68
C GLU A 175 2.26 -17.12 1.84
N SER A 176 2.91 -15.97 1.66
CA SER A 176 4.35 -15.85 1.80
C SER A 176 4.84 -16.18 3.22
N VAL A 177 4.13 -15.73 4.26
CA VAL A 177 4.45 -16.05 5.66
C VAL A 177 4.23 -17.55 5.94
N ARG A 178 3.14 -18.13 5.46
CA ARG A 178 2.86 -19.57 5.60
C ARG A 178 3.93 -20.42 4.93
N ASP A 179 4.33 -20.05 3.72
CA ASP A 179 5.39 -20.74 2.99
C ASP A 179 6.71 -20.69 3.76
N LYS A 180 7.08 -19.51 4.27
CA LYS A 180 8.30 -19.33 5.07
C LYS A 180 8.29 -20.12 6.38
N LEU A 181 7.18 -20.13 7.11
CA LEU A 181 7.04 -20.93 8.33
C LEU A 181 7.11 -22.44 8.04
N ARG A 182 6.48 -22.89 6.94
CA ARG A 182 6.54 -24.29 6.50
C ARG A 182 7.96 -24.70 6.12
N ASP A 183 8.65 -23.88 5.35
CA ASP A 183 10.00 -24.16 4.86
C ASP A 183 11.03 -24.16 6.00
N SER A 184 10.75 -23.44 7.08
CA SER A 184 11.53 -23.42 8.33
C SER A 184 11.33 -24.66 9.21
N GLY A 185 10.37 -25.53 8.86
CA GLY A 185 10.17 -26.83 9.50
C GLY A 185 9.81 -26.78 10.99
N PRO A 186 10.15 -27.81 11.78
CA PRO A 186 9.71 -27.93 13.19
C PRO A 186 10.18 -26.80 14.12
N VAL A 187 11.20 -26.04 13.73
CA VAL A 187 11.74 -24.91 14.51
C VAL A 187 10.72 -23.77 14.58
N ALA A 188 9.95 -23.57 13.50
CA ALA A 188 8.93 -22.55 13.42
C ALA A 188 7.60 -22.95 14.08
N ALA A 189 7.48 -24.16 14.68
CA ALA A 189 6.24 -24.64 15.28
C ALA A 189 5.75 -23.79 16.47
N GLY A 190 6.67 -23.05 17.11
CA GLY A 190 6.35 -22.11 18.19
C GLY A 190 6.10 -20.67 17.72
N ILE A 191 6.19 -20.37 16.42
CA ILE A 191 6.08 -19.01 15.90
C ILE A 191 4.65 -18.78 15.40
N GLU A 192 3.97 -17.80 16.01
CA GLU A 192 2.66 -17.31 15.59
C GLU A 192 2.82 -15.93 14.95
N VAL A 193 2.25 -15.72 13.76
CA VAL A 193 2.20 -14.40 13.12
C VAL A 193 0.77 -13.92 13.08
N GLU A 194 0.49 -12.85 13.81
CA GLU A 194 -0.80 -12.18 13.88
C GLU A 194 -0.78 -10.93 13.01
N ILE A 195 -1.54 -10.95 11.91
CA ILE A 195 -1.71 -9.80 11.02
C ILE A 195 -2.99 -9.07 11.40
N ILE A 196 -2.86 -7.82 11.78
CA ILE A 196 -3.92 -6.97 12.30
C ILE A 196 -4.18 -5.90 11.25
N ILE A 197 -5.42 -5.85 10.78
CA ILE A 197 -5.87 -4.87 9.81
C ILE A 197 -6.64 -3.82 10.59
N PRO A 198 -6.08 -2.62 10.78
CA PRO A 198 -6.74 -1.60 11.55
C PRO A 198 -7.92 -1.04 10.73
N VAL A 199 -9.04 -0.80 11.40
CA VAL A 199 -10.29 -0.37 10.77
C VAL A 199 -10.77 0.91 11.43
N SER A 200 -11.45 1.77 10.67
CA SER A 200 -12.11 2.94 11.25
C SER A 200 -13.12 2.49 12.30
N SER A 201 -13.23 3.24 13.39
CA SER A 201 -14.27 3.04 14.41
C SER A 201 -15.68 3.12 13.81
N GLU A 202 -15.85 3.92 12.75
CA GLU A 202 -17.11 4.03 12.00
C GLU A 202 -17.47 2.74 11.23
N SER A 203 -16.48 1.88 10.96
CA SER A 203 -16.68 0.56 10.34
C SER A 203 -17.06 -0.54 11.35
N VAL A 204 -17.10 -0.22 12.65
CA VAL A 204 -17.46 -1.15 13.72
C VAL A 204 -18.94 -1.00 14.05
N THR A 205 -19.76 -2.01 13.73
CA THR A 205 -21.16 -2.04 14.16
C THR A 205 -21.24 -2.25 15.66
N SER A 206 -21.64 -1.22 16.41
CA SER A 206 -21.92 -1.33 17.84
C SER A 206 -23.21 -2.13 18.09
N VAL A 207 -23.19 -2.99 19.11
CA VAL A 207 -24.35 -3.82 19.52
C VAL A 207 -25.48 -2.99 20.14
N GLU A 208 -25.26 -1.69 20.39
CA GLU A 208 -26.22 -0.81 21.01
C GLU A 208 -27.06 -0.06 19.96
N ALA A 209 -28.24 -0.61 19.62
CA ALA A 209 -29.46 0.11 19.19
C ALA A 209 -30.39 -0.70 18.23
N SER A 210 -30.43 -2.03 18.30
CA SER A 210 -31.55 -2.80 17.71
C SER A 210 -32.89 -2.63 18.48
N GLY A 211 -32.97 -1.71 19.43
CA GLY A 211 -34.16 -1.44 20.24
C GLY A 211 -34.96 -0.16 19.89
N ALA A 212 -34.54 0.68 18.94
CA ALA A 212 -35.21 1.97 18.74
C ALA A 212 -35.21 2.44 17.27
N GLY A 213 -36.04 1.83 16.43
CA GLY A 213 -36.39 2.46 15.14
C GLY A 213 -36.72 1.57 13.96
N ALA A 214 -37.68 0.65 14.08
CA ALA A 214 -38.42 0.15 12.92
C ALA A 214 -39.84 -0.22 13.34
N GLY A 215 -40.83 0.34 12.63
CA GLY A 215 -42.24 0.22 12.97
C GLY A 215 -42.77 -1.22 12.92
N ALA A 216 -43.60 -1.52 13.91
CA ALA A 216 -44.71 -2.48 13.90
C ALA A 216 -44.53 -3.78 13.09
N GLY A 217 -44.09 -4.85 13.76
CA GLY A 217 -44.37 -6.22 13.33
C GLY A 217 -43.33 -7.24 13.79
N ALA A 218 -43.70 -8.04 14.78
CA ALA A 218 -42.99 -9.21 15.32
C ALA A 218 -41.67 -8.94 16.07
N THR A 219 -41.70 -9.22 17.36
CA THR A 219 -40.51 -9.38 18.21
C THR A 219 -39.66 -10.54 17.68
N THR A 220 -38.50 -10.23 17.11
CA THR A 220 -37.48 -11.20 16.65
C THR A 220 -36.90 -12.08 17.77
N ASP A 221 -37.26 -11.80 19.02
CA ASP A 221 -36.71 -12.40 20.24
C ASP A 221 -37.12 -13.87 20.43
N GLU A 222 -38.30 -14.29 19.94
CA GLU A 222 -38.77 -15.70 20.05
C GLU A 222 -38.33 -16.60 18.89
N VAL A 223 -37.94 -16.05 17.74
CA VAL A 223 -37.65 -16.83 16.52
C VAL A 223 -36.19 -17.31 16.47
N LEU A 224 -35.27 -16.62 17.15
CA LEU A 224 -33.83 -16.94 17.14
C LEU A 224 -33.25 -17.27 18.53
N GLY A 225 -34.10 -17.49 19.54
CA GLY A 225 -33.67 -17.98 20.85
C GLY A 225 -32.72 -17.04 21.61
N GLY A 226 -32.98 -15.72 21.58
CA GLY A 226 -32.13 -14.72 22.24
C GLY A 226 -30.85 -14.35 21.49
N ALA A 227 -30.70 -14.76 20.23
CA ALA A 227 -29.60 -14.26 19.40
C ALA A 227 -29.87 -12.80 18.99
N VAL A 228 -28.94 -11.91 19.34
CA VAL A 228 -28.96 -10.52 18.88
C VAL A 228 -28.67 -10.50 17.38
N VAL A 229 -29.65 -10.05 16.59
CA VAL A 229 -29.45 -9.83 15.16
C VAL A 229 -28.66 -8.55 14.97
N LEU A 230 -27.38 -8.70 14.61
CA LEU A 230 -26.55 -7.59 14.20
C LEU A 230 -26.85 -7.25 12.74
N PRO A 231 -27.26 -6.00 12.42
CA PRO A 231 -27.41 -5.60 11.04
C PRO A 231 -26.04 -5.73 10.35
N GLY A 232 -26.01 -6.42 9.22
CA GLY A 232 -24.82 -6.49 8.39
C GLY A 232 -24.40 -5.09 7.93
N PRO A 233 -23.12 -4.90 7.58
CA PRO A 233 -22.64 -3.64 7.06
C PRO A 233 -23.49 -3.16 5.88
N SER A 234 -23.89 -1.89 5.93
CA SER A 234 -24.73 -1.28 4.90
C SER A 234 -23.91 -1.10 3.62
N GLY A 235 -24.39 -1.57 2.47
CA GLY A 235 -23.82 -1.18 1.17
C GLY A 235 -22.51 -1.85 0.74
N GLY A 236 -22.09 -2.97 1.35
CA GLY A 236 -20.82 -3.62 1.01
C GLY A 236 -19.58 -2.93 1.61
N GLU A 237 -19.80 -1.90 2.40
CA GLU A 237 -18.78 -1.24 3.22
C GLU A 237 -18.78 -1.87 4.61
N GLY A 238 -17.97 -2.91 4.78
CA GLY A 238 -17.75 -3.50 6.09
C GLY A 238 -16.81 -4.70 6.06
N CYS A 239 -16.13 -4.89 7.18
CA CYS A 239 -15.12 -5.91 7.36
C CYS A 239 -15.74 -7.32 7.43
N SER A 240 -15.80 -8.01 6.29
CA SER A 240 -16.12 -9.44 6.25
C SER A 240 -14.86 -10.29 6.03
N ALA A 241 -14.97 -11.60 6.26
CA ALA A 241 -13.92 -12.56 5.90
C ALA A 241 -13.64 -12.62 4.37
N GLU A 242 -14.55 -12.08 3.56
CA GLU A 242 -14.40 -11.94 2.10
C GLU A 242 -13.77 -10.59 1.70
N GLY A 243 -13.45 -9.75 2.69
CA GLY A 243 -12.77 -8.47 2.55
C GLY A 243 -13.73 -7.29 2.37
N GLY A 244 -13.63 -6.31 3.28
CA GLY A 244 -14.34 -5.03 3.14
C GLY A 244 -13.90 -3.93 4.11
N CYS A 245 -12.73 -4.07 4.73
CA CYS A 245 -12.02 -2.93 5.30
C CYS A 245 -11.09 -2.41 4.19
N ALA A 246 -11.26 -1.17 3.72
CA ALA A 246 -10.41 -0.58 2.67
C ALA A 246 -10.18 -1.50 1.45
N ALA A 247 -11.22 -1.72 0.62
CA ALA A 247 -11.12 -2.46 -0.64
C ALA A 247 -11.54 -1.57 -1.83
N CYS A 248 -10.72 -1.53 -2.89
CA CYS A 248 -11.03 -0.73 -4.07
C CYS A 248 -12.20 -1.33 -4.87
N PRO A 249 -13.34 -0.63 -5.03
CA PRO A 249 -14.49 -1.16 -5.76
C PRO A 249 -14.16 -1.43 -7.24
N TYR A 250 -13.31 -0.59 -7.84
CA TYR A 250 -12.86 -0.77 -9.22
C TYR A 250 -12.01 -2.03 -9.41
N MET A 251 -11.13 -2.35 -8.46
CA MET A 251 -10.34 -3.59 -8.51
C MET A 251 -11.22 -4.84 -8.34
N LYS A 252 -12.31 -4.72 -7.57
CA LYS A 252 -13.28 -5.80 -7.33
C LYS A 252 -14.30 -6.01 -8.46
N MET A 253 -14.30 -5.16 -9.49
CA MET A 253 -15.12 -5.40 -10.69
C MET A 253 -14.69 -6.69 -11.42
N ASN A 254 -13.45 -7.12 -11.25
CA ASN A 254 -12.96 -8.38 -11.78
C ASN A 254 -13.47 -9.55 -10.94
N THR A 255 -14.42 -10.31 -11.49
CA THR A 255 -14.97 -11.51 -10.86
C THR A 255 -14.58 -12.77 -11.62
N LEU A 256 -14.53 -13.90 -10.93
CA LEU A 256 -14.26 -15.21 -11.56
C LEU A 256 -15.27 -15.50 -12.68
N ALA A 257 -16.54 -15.16 -12.48
CA ALA A 257 -17.58 -15.32 -13.49
C ALA A 257 -17.34 -14.44 -14.73
N ALA A 258 -16.87 -13.21 -14.55
CA ALA A 258 -16.50 -12.33 -15.66
C ALA A 258 -15.31 -12.90 -16.44
N VAL A 259 -14.29 -13.42 -15.75
CA VAL A 259 -13.13 -14.06 -16.40
C VAL A 259 -13.53 -15.29 -17.20
N HIS A 260 -14.33 -16.19 -16.63
CA HIS A 260 -14.83 -17.37 -17.37
C HIS A 260 -15.64 -16.98 -18.60
N ARG A 261 -16.52 -15.98 -18.47
CA ARG A 261 -17.28 -15.47 -19.62
C ARG A 261 -16.37 -14.94 -20.73
N THR A 262 -15.30 -14.22 -20.38
CA THR A 262 -14.33 -13.75 -21.37
C THR A 262 -13.60 -14.91 -22.05
N LEU A 263 -13.24 -15.97 -21.31
CA LEU A 263 -12.63 -17.17 -21.88
C LEU A 263 -13.59 -17.90 -22.83
N ASP A 264 -14.85 -18.09 -22.41
CA ASP A 264 -15.87 -18.73 -23.26
C ASP A 264 -16.08 -17.96 -24.57
N LEU A 265 -16.09 -16.62 -24.52
CA LEU A 265 -16.20 -15.76 -25.71
C LEU A 265 -14.98 -15.86 -26.63
N LEU A 266 -13.78 -16.05 -26.08
CA LEU A 266 -12.57 -16.27 -26.87
C LEU A 266 -12.59 -17.64 -27.57
N GLU A 267 -13.16 -18.66 -26.93
CA GLU A 267 -13.30 -20.01 -27.51
C GLU A 267 -14.42 -20.11 -28.54
N GLU A 268 -15.47 -19.29 -28.45
CA GLU A 268 -16.64 -19.35 -29.34
C GLU A 268 -16.30 -18.98 -30.80
N GLU A 269 -15.24 -18.19 -31.04
CA GLU A 269 -14.76 -17.73 -32.37
C GLU A 269 -15.87 -17.20 -33.32
N SER A 270 -16.99 -16.72 -32.78
CA SER A 270 -18.13 -16.22 -33.54
C SER A 270 -18.01 -14.71 -33.84
N GLU A 271 -18.65 -14.22 -34.90
CA GLU A 271 -18.70 -12.77 -35.19
C GLU A 271 -19.34 -11.98 -34.03
N SER A 272 -20.33 -12.57 -33.35
CA SER A 272 -21.00 -11.96 -32.19
C SER A 272 -20.06 -11.89 -30.99
N ALA A 273 -19.30 -12.95 -30.72
CA ALA A 273 -18.33 -12.97 -29.63
C ALA A 273 -17.18 -11.98 -29.89
N SER A 274 -16.69 -11.93 -31.14
CA SER A 274 -15.67 -10.97 -31.58
C SER A 274 -16.15 -9.52 -31.43
N ALA A 275 -17.39 -9.22 -31.82
CA ALA A 275 -17.97 -7.89 -31.63
C ALA A 275 -18.14 -7.51 -30.15
N HIS A 276 -18.48 -8.48 -29.30
CA HIS A 276 -18.57 -8.26 -27.86
C HIS A 276 -17.21 -7.93 -27.24
N LEU A 277 -16.16 -8.66 -27.60
CA LEU A 277 -14.80 -8.41 -27.12
C LEU A 277 -14.25 -7.08 -27.62
N ALA A 278 -14.46 -6.74 -28.90
CA ALA A 278 -14.05 -5.46 -29.46
C ALA A 278 -14.71 -4.26 -28.74
N ALA A 279 -15.94 -4.40 -28.28
CA ALA A 279 -16.63 -3.35 -27.51
C ALA A 279 -16.07 -3.14 -26.09
N GLN A 280 -15.26 -4.09 -25.58
CA GLN A 280 -14.58 -4.00 -24.29
C GLN A 280 -13.11 -3.57 -24.43
N GLU A 281 -12.63 -3.37 -25.67
CA GLU A 281 -11.26 -2.92 -25.92
C GLU A 281 -11.05 -1.51 -25.35
N PRO A 282 -9.99 -1.27 -24.57
CA PRO A 282 -9.69 0.08 -24.07
C PRO A 282 -9.47 1.06 -25.21
N ASP A 283 -9.93 2.30 -25.04
CA ASP A 283 -9.68 3.38 -26.00
C ASP A 283 -8.17 3.55 -26.25
N ALA A 284 -7.77 3.58 -27.53
CA ALA A 284 -6.36 3.67 -27.91
C ALA A 284 -5.76 5.09 -27.76
N TYR A 285 -6.58 6.10 -27.44
CA TYR A 285 -6.20 7.52 -27.34
C TYR A 285 -5.30 7.99 -28.51
N ALA A 286 -5.70 7.61 -29.73
CA ALA A 286 -4.93 7.82 -30.96
C ALA A 286 -5.13 9.22 -31.57
N GLU A 287 -5.98 10.04 -30.98
CA GLU A 287 -6.22 11.42 -31.41
C GLU A 287 -4.94 12.27 -31.36
N ASP A 288 -4.80 13.12 -32.37
CA ASP A 288 -3.72 14.11 -32.47
C ASP A 288 -3.96 15.25 -31.48
N LEU A 289 -2.89 15.77 -30.88
CA LEU A 289 -2.95 16.89 -29.93
C LEU A 289 -3.27 18.25 -30.58
N GLY A 290 -3.49 18.28 -31.89
CA GLY A 290 -3.90 19.45 -32.66
C GLY A 290 -2.74 20.17 -33.36
N ASP A 291 -1.50 19.70 -33.17
CA ASP A 291 -0.29 20.26 -33.78
C ASP A 291 0.38 19.34 -34.81
N GLY A 292 -0.17 18.14 -35.06
CA GLY A 292 0.36 17.22 -36.06
C GLY A 292 1.64 16.48 -35.64
N SER A 293 2.10 16.65 -34.39
CA SER A 293 3.42 16.20 -33.95
C SER A 293 3.42 14.82 -33.28
N GLU A 294 2.41 14.52 -32.45
CA GLU A 294 2.25 13.23 -31.77
C GLU A 294 0.81 13.02 -31.27
N SER A 295 0.40 11.75 -31.08
CA SER A 295 -0.90 11.41 -30.47
C SER A 295 -0.88 11.58 -28.95
N VAL A 296 -2.06 11.66 -28.33
CA VAL A 296 -2.22 11.67 -26.86
C VAL A 296 -1.50 10.47 -26.23
N ALA A 297 -1.71 9.26 -26.76
CA ALA A 297 -1.05 8.05 -26.29
C ALA A 297 0.48 8.12 -26.38
N ALA A 298 1.02 8.60 -27.52
CA ALA A 298 2.46 8.73 -27.70
C ALA A 298 3.07 9.67 -26.66
N ARG A 299 2.46 10.83 -26.44
CA ARG A 299 2.91 11.80 -25.43
C ARG A 299 2.81 11.27 -24.00
N GLY A 300 1.71 10.57 -23.67
CA GLY A 300 1.50 9.94 -22.37
C GLY A 300 2.48 8.81 -22.05
N CYS A 301 2.93 8.08 -23.08
CA CYS A 301 3.91 7.00 -22.93
C CYS A 301 5.35 7.48 -22.69
N ARG A 302 5.71 8.70 -23.09
CA ARG A 302 7.07 9.25 -22.90
C ARG A 302 7.58 9.20 -21.45
N PRO A 303 6.85 9.72 -20.43
CA PRO A 303 7.29 9.62 -19.04
C PRO A 303 7.40 8.16 -18.56
N ILE A 304 6.57 7.25 -19.05
CA ILE A 304 6.60 5.82 -18.68
C ILE A 304 7.90 5.16 -19.19
N VAL A 305 8.23 5.36 -20.47
CA VAL A 305 9.47 4.81 -21.06
C VAL A 305 10.73 5.42 -20.42
N ARG A 306 10.68 6.72 -20.07
CA ARG A 306 11.74 7.39 -19.33
C ARG A 306 11.92 6.82 -17.93
N MET A 307 10.82 6.51 -17.23
CA MET A 307 10.83 5.83 -15.94
C MET A 307 11.42 4.41 -16.04
N GLN A 308 11.05 3.63 -17.06
CA GLN A 308 11.65 2.31 -17.31
C GLN A 308 13.16 2.41 -17.55
N SER A 309 13.59 3.40 -18.35
CA SER A 309 15.01 3.64 -18.59
C SER A 309 15.76 4.00 -17.30
N PHE A 310 15.15 4.83 -16.45
CA PHE A 310 15.69 5.17 -15.13
C PHE A 310 15.78 3.94 -14.23
N GLN A 311 14.73 3.11 -14.14
CA GLN A 311 14.76 1.88 -13.35
C GLN A 311 15.86 0.92 -13.80
N ALA A 312 16.13 0.85 -15.11
CA ALA A 312 17.17 -0.02 -15.66
C ALA A 312 18.60 0.51 -15.44
N LYS A 313 18.80 1.83 -15.47
CA LYS A 313 20.14 2.45 -15.50
C LYS A 313 20.51 3.20 -14.22
N GLY A 314 19.55 3.46 -13.34
CA GLY A 314 19.71 4.32 -12.17
C GLY A 314 19.87 5.80 -12.50
N VAL A 315 19.72 6.21 -13.76
CA VAL A 315 19.89 7.60 -14.22
C VAL A 315 18.83 7.98 -15.25
N PHE A 316 18.39 9.24 -15.26
CA PHE A 316 17.48 9.73 -16.29
C PHE A 316 18.16 9.80 -17.67
N PRO A 317 17.40 9.55 -18.76
CA PRO A 317 17.92 9.73 -20.11
C PRO A 317 18.34 11.19 -20.39
N ASP A 318 19.45 11.39 -21.09
CA ASP A 318 19.94 12.72 -21.49
C ASP A 318 18.88 13.59 -22.17
N GLU A 319 18.02 12.97 -22.97
CA GLU A 319 16.92 13.66 -23.65
C GLU A 319 15.96 14.33 -22.66
N LEU A 320 15.62 13.66 -21.55
CA LEU A 320 14.79 14.24 -20.49
C LEU A 320 15.50 15.42 -19.85
N VAL A 321 16.78 15.26 -19.49
CA VAL A 321 17.58 16.32 -18.87
C VAL A 321 17.64 17.55 -19.77
N ARG A 322 17.91 17.36 -21.07
CA ARG A 322 17.92 18.46 -22.05
C ARG A 322 16.55 19.12 -22.19
N THR A 323 15.47 18.35 -22.24
CA THR A 323 14.10 18.88 -22.39
C THR A 323 13.69 19.75 -21.20
N VAL A 324 14.12 19.40 -19.99
CA VAL A 324 13.80 20.17 -18.77
C VAL A 324 14.76 21.36 -18.60
N SER A 325 15.95 21.30 -19.17
CA SER A 325 16.97 22.36 -19.07
C SER A 325 16.83 23.46 -20.13
N SER A 326 16.05 23.22 -21.19
CA SER A 326 15.75 24.18 -22.26
C SER A 326 14.58 25.09 -21.91
#